data_AF-A0A970B3Z7-F1
#
_entry.id   AF-A0A970B3Z7-F1
#
_cell.length_a   1.000
_cell.length_b   1.000
_cell.length_c   1.000
_cell.angle_alpha   90.00
_cell.angle_beta   90.00
_cell.angle_gamma   90.00
#
_symmetry.space_group_name_H-M   'P 1'
#
loop_
_entity.id
_entity.type
_entity.pdbx_description
1 polymer ?
#
loop_
_entity_poly.entity_id
_entity_poly.type
_entity_poly.pdbx_seq_one_letter_code
_entity_poly.pdbx_strand_id
1 'polypeptide(L)'
;MFDRPKPIPLQPGQESVWDYPRPPRLEISTKHIQVVFNSTIVADTHNARRVLETSHPPVYYIPSEDIRMEYLVRSPQSSFCEW
;
A
#
# COMPACT_ATOMS: atom_id res chain seq x y z
N MET A 1 -21.94 22.66 17.90
CA MET A 1 -21.54 21.24 17.78
C MET A 1 -21.66 20.89 16.31
N PHE A 2 -20.54 20.76 15.59
CA PHE A 2 -20.59 20.41 14.16
C PHE A 2 -21.16 18.99 14.04
N ASP A 3 -22.11 18.82 13.11
CA ASP A 3 -22.67 17.50 12.84
C ASP A 3 -21.54 16.58 12.36
N ARG A 4 -21.46 15.37 12.90
CA ARG A 4 -20.40 14.44 12.49
C ARG A 4 -20.64 14.06 11.04
N PRO A 5 -19.61 14.00 10.18
CA PRO A 5 -19.79 13.54 8.82
C PRO A 5 -20.37 12.12 8.83
N LYS A 6 -21.40 11.89 8.01
CA LYS A 6 -22.03 10.58 7.87
C LYS A 6 -21.19 9.73 6.89
N PRO A 7 -20.73 8.53 7.28
CA PRO A 7 -19.99 7.66 6.38
C PRO A 7 -20.82 7.27 5.16
N ILE A 8 -20.18 7.20 4.00
CA ILE A 8 -20.79 6.67 2.79
C ILE A 8 -20.88 5.13 2.95
N PRO A 9 -22.05 4.51 2.73
CA PRO A 9 -22.19 3.05 2.80
C PRO A 9 -21.30 2.35 1.77
N LEU A 10 -20.68 1.24 2.16
CA LEU A 10 -19.86 0.42 1.28
C LEU A 10 -20.70 -0.28 0.20
N GLN A 11 -20.19 -0.29 -1.02
CA GLN A 11 -20.72 -1.15 -2.10
C GLN A 11 -20.13 -2.57 -2.00
N PRO A 12 -20.74 -3.58 -2.65
CA PRO A 12 -20.18 -4.93 -2.68
C PRO A 12 -18.73 -4.95 -3.17
N GLY A 13 -17.85 -5.58 -2.40
CA GLY A 13 -16.41 -5.67 -2.70
C GLY A 13 -15.58 -4.44 -2.32
N GLN A 14 -16.19 -3.39 -1.78
CA GLN A 14 -15.47 -2.26 -1.20
C GLN A 14 -15.08 -2.50 0.26
N GLU A 15 -14.03 -1.81 0.66
CA GLU A 15 -13.52 -1.74 2.02
C GLU A 15 -13.42 -0.28 2.46
N SER A 16 -13.72 0.00 3.73
CA SER A 16 -13.57 1.35 4.29
C SER A 16 -12.16 1.50 4.83
N VAL A 17 -11.42 2.50 4.35
CA VAL A 17 -10.10 2.85 4.90
C VAL A 17 -10.19 3.30 6.36
N TRP A 18 -11.37 3.72 6.83
CA TRP A 18 -11.61 4.11 8.22
C TRP A 18 -11.70 2.91 9.16
N ASP A 19 -11.92 1.71 8.63
CA ASP A 19 -12.01 0.48 9.42
C ASP A 19 -10.64 -0.21 9.61
N TYR A 20 -9.59 0.31 8.99
CA TYR A 20 -8.22 -0.20 9.21
C TYR A 20 -7.72 0.18 10.60
N PRO A 21 -6.90 -0.67 11.25
CA PRO A 21 -6.47 -0.46 12.63
C PRO A 21 -5.28 0.51 12.72
N ARG A 22 -5.06 0.99 13.95
CA ARG A 22 -3.82 1.63 14.41
C ARG A 22 -3.38 0.89 15.69
N PRO A 23 -2.23 0.18 15.73
CA PRO A 23 -1.17 0.12 14.71
C PRO A 23 -1.61 -0.50 13.36
N PRO A 24 -0.92 -0.19 12.24
CA PRO A 24 -1.24 -0.74 10.92
C PRO A 24 -1.21 -2.27 10.89
N ARG A 25 -2.09 -2.89 10.11
CA ARG A 25 -2.10 -4.35 9.90
C ARG A 25 -1.27 -4.72 8.67
N LEU A 26 -0.50 -5.80 8.79
CA LEU A 26 0.27 -6.38 7.68
C LEU A 26 -0.32 -7.72 7.25
N GLU A 27 -0.61 -7.89 5.97
CA GLU A 27 -1.20 -9.08 5.38
C GLU A 27 -0.34 -9.61 4.23
N ILE A 28 -0.24 -10.93 4.06
CA ILE A 28 0.34 -11.52 2.85
C ILE A 28 -0.67 -11.34 1.71
N SER A 29 -0.18 -10.90 0.54
CA SER A 29 -1.00 -10.76 -0.66
C SER A 29 -0.46 -11.61 -1.80
N THR A 30 -1.30 -12.49 -2.32
CA THR A 30 -1.03 -13.32 -3.50
C THR A 30 -1.48 -12.68 -4.81
N LYS A 31 -1.90 -11.41 -4.75
CA LYS A 31 -2.27 -10.65 -5.95
C LYS A 31 -1.03 -10.46 -6.83
N HIS A 32 -1.24 -10.51 -8.14
CA HIS A 32 -0.21 -10.09 -9.09
C HIS A 32 -0.08 -8.57 -9.08
N ILE A 33 1.09 -8.06 -8.71
CA ILE A 33 1.37 -6.62 -8.61
C ILE A 33 2.50 -6.28 -9.54
N GLN A 34 2.27 -5.28 -10.39
CA GLN A 34 3.28 -4.73 -11.29
C GLN A 34 3.44 -3.23 -11.07
N VAL A 35 4.68 -2.78 -11.00
CA VAL A 35 5.04 -1.35 -11.02
C VAL A 35 5.61 -1.05 -12.40
N VAL A 36 4.89 -0.25 -13.18
CA VAL A 36 5.25 0.07 -14.58
C VAL A 36 5.60 1.54 -14.70
N PHE A 37 6.78 1.84 -15.24
CA PHE A 37 7.20 3.20 -15.57
C PHE A 37 7.71 3.25 -17.01
N ASN A 38 7.17 4.15 -17.82
CA ASN A 38 7.54 4.32 -19.23
C ASN A 38 7.57 2.98 -20.01
N SER A 39 6.51 2.19 -19.90
CA SER A 39 6.38 0.84 -20.51
C SER A 39 7.42 -0.20 -20.04
N THR A 40 8.21 0.12 -19.01
CA THR A 40 9.16 -0.81 -18.38
C THR A 40 8.57 -1.29 -17.06
N ILE A 41 8.56 -2.60 -16.86
CA ILE A 41 8.20 -3.20 -15.57
C ILE A 41 9.40 -3.07 -14.63
N VAL A 42 9.26 -2.28 -13.57
CA VAL A 42 10.28 -2.06 -12.54
C VAL A 42 10.17 -3.10 -11.43
N ALA A 43 8.96 -3.59 -11.14
CA ALA A 43 8.71 -4.67 -10.19
C ALA A 43 7.54 -5.54 -10.65
N ASP A 44 7.63 -6.85 -10.41
CA ASP A 44 6.61 -7.85 -10.73
C ASP A 44 6.59 -8.92 -9.65
N THR A 45 5.52 -9.01 -8.86
CA THR A 45 5.46 -9.91 -7.70
C THR A 45 4.09 -10.55 -7.52
N HIS A 46 4.10 -11.75 -6.92
CA HIS A 46 2.94 -12.42 -6.34
C HIS A 46 3.08 -12.61 -4.81
N ASN A 47 4.12 -12.03 -4.22
CA ASN A 47 4.54 -12.27 -2.83
C ASN A 47 4.58 -10.96 -2.02
N ALA A 48 3.74 -10.00 -2.37
CA ALA A 48 3.70 -8.70 -1.71
C ALA A 48 3.13 -8.78 -0.29
N ARG A 49 3.47 -7.77 0.51
CA ARG A 49 2.84 -7.54 1.82
C ARG A 49 1.93 -6.32 1.72
N ARG A 50 0.65 -6.50 2.01
CA ARG A 50 -0.37 -5.46 2.01
C ARG A 50 -0.44 -4.82 3.40
N VAL A 51 -0.25 -3.50 3.47
CA VAL A 51 -0.29 -2.69 4.69
C VAL A 51 -1.60 -1.91 4.74
N LEU A 52 -2.30 -2.01 5.87
CA LEU A 52 -3.58 -1.34 6.13
C LEU A 52 -3.47 -0.39 7.29
N GLU A 53 -3.43 0.90 6.98
CA GLU A 53 -3.38 1.98 7.96
C GLU A 53 -4.63 2.85 7.84
N THR A 54 -5.24 3.18 8.98
CA THR A 54 -6.46 4.02 9.03
C THR A 54 -6.34 5.24 8.10
N SER A 55 -7.43 5.51 7.37
CA SER A 55 -7.62 6.62 6.44
C SER A 55 -6.82 6.58 5.13
N HIS A 56 -5.87 5.65 4.97
CA HIS A 56 -5.07 5.52 3.75
C HIS A 56 -5.52 4.32 2.90
N PRO A 57 -5.45 4.41 1.55
CA PRO A 57 -5.59 3.24 0.69
C PRO A 57 -4.53 2.18 1.02
N PRO A 58 -4.80 0.89 0.75
CA PRO A 58 -3.81 -0.17 0.97
C PRO A 58 -2.49 0.11 0.25
N VAL A 59 -1.38 -0.03 0.98
CA VAL A 59 -0.02 0.07 0.43
C VAL A 59 0.56 -1.33 0.28
N TYR A 60 1.41 -1.56 -0.72
CA TYR A 60 2.06 -2.85 -0.94
C TYR A 60 3.58 -2.72 -0.84
N TYR A 61 4.18 -3.49 0.06
CA TYR A 61 5.61 -3.72 0.08
C TYR A 61 5.96 -4.91 -0.80
N ILE A 62 6.92 -4.68 -1.70
CA ILE A 62 7.39 -5.66 -2.66
C ILE A 62 8.76 -6.18 -2.17
N PRO A 63 8.99 -7.51 -2.12
CA PRO A 63 10.31 -8.05 -1.83
C PRO A 63 11.37 -7.54 -2.81
N SER A 64 12.59 -7.27 -2.34
CA SER A 64 13.66 -6.74 -3.20
C SER A 64 14.02 -7.66 -4.37
N GLU A 65 13.82 -8.96 -4.20
CA GLU A 65 14.11 -9.98 -5.21
C GLU A 65 13.21 -9.86 -6.44
N ASP A 66 12.03 -9.26 -6.28
CA ASP A 66 11.02 -9.05 -7.32
C ASP A 66 11.13 -7.66 -7.97
N ILE A 67 12.18 -6.89 -7.62
CA ILE A 67 12.43 -5.53 -8.10
C ILE A 67 13.68 -5.51 -8.98
N ARG A 68 13.59 -4.86 -10.13
CA ARG A 68 14.73 -4.57 -11.01
C ARG A 68 15.57 -3.43 -10.43
N MET A 69 16.42 -3.78 -9.47
CA MET A 69 17.25 -2.85 -8.72
C MET A 69 18.22 -2.06 -9.60
N GLU A 70 18.55 -2.52 -10.81
CA GLU A 70 19.36 -1.79 -11.79
C GLU A 70 18.74 -0.46 -12.23
N TYR A 71 17.44 -0.27 -12.04
CA TYR A 71 16.74 1.00 -12.33
C TYR A 71 16.67 1.94 -11.12
N LEU A 72 17.17 1.54 -9.95
CA LEU A 72 17.04 2.30 -8.72
C LEU A 72 18.39 2.83 -8.23
N VAL A 73 18.37 4.05 -7.70
CA VAL A 73 19.49 4.66 -6.98
C VAL A 73 19.02 5.12 -5.60
N ARG A 74 19.86 4.95 -4.59
CA ARG A 74 19.54 5.35 -3.23
C ARG A 74 19.38 6.87 -3.14
N SER A 75 18.22 7.31 -2.66
CA SER A 75 17.99 8.73 -2.34
C SER A 75 18.69 9.13 -1.03
N PRO A 76 19.24 10.36 -0.92
CA PRO A 76 19.73 10.88 0.35
C PRO A 76 18.61 11.30 1.31
N GLN A 77 17.36 11.37 0.82
CA GLN A 77 16.21 11.78 1.63
C GLN A 77 15.78 10.65 2.58
N SER A 78 15.32 11.03 3.76
CA SER A 78 14.69 10.13 4.73
C SER A 78 13.45 10.79 5.33
N SER A 79 12.55 9.95 5.80
CA SER A 79 11.39 10.34 6.62
C SER A 79 11.28 9.37 7.80
N PHE A 80 10.51 9.72 8.81
CA PHE A 80 10.26 8.89 9.98
C PHE A 80 8.78 8.50 10.02
N CYS A 81 8.53 7.20 10.15
CA CYS A 81 7.21 6.66 10.47
C CYS A 81 7.18 6.36 11.97
N GLU A 82 6.10 6.73 12.63
CA GLU A 82 5.89 6.49 14.07
C GLU A 82 5.55 5.04 14.42
N TRP A 83 5.40 4.20 13.40
CA TRP A 83 5.14 2.75 13.47
C TRP A 83 6.29 1.96 12.86
#